data_AF-A0A7Y3AC82-F1
#
_entry.id   AF-A0A7Y3AC82-F1
#
_cell.length_a   1.000
_cell.length_b   1.000
_cell.length_c   1.000
_cell.angle_alpha   90.00
_cell.angle_beta   90.00
_cell.angle_gamma   90.00
#
_symmetry.space_group_name_H-M   'P 1'
#
loop_
_entity.id
_entity.type
_entity.pdbx_description
1 polymer ?
#
loop_
_entity_poly.entity_id
_entity_poly.type
_entity_poly.pdbx_seq_one_letter_code
_entity_poly.pdbx_strand_id
1 'polypeptide(L)'
;MRYQRQQPPGCGGCLLIVALLVLVTGGAPALINLLGFLFFSGIAGILLFVALFWGFTYWMQKQVSVYESSQTESHNRFVWLLVHILVKIAQLDDHVSRDEVQTIQRFFQQNLRYNQTQMAWVKNVIKEATSSTETLESLLQEFRSTFAYEPRLILLELIYQIVYLKDPVPENELQKARQIATFLEISAYDQRTIEAKYQYHRQRATATSEENAGRYYATLGLDPGTDMETIKKAYRQLSMKYHPDKVAHLGVEFKGIAEEKMKEINAAYDYFKKKYAD
;
A
#
# COMPACT_ATOMS: atom_id res chain seq x y z
N MET A 1 10.34 20.45 69.21
CA MET A 1 11.41 19.52 68.83
C MET A 1 10.90 18.63 67.70
N ARG A 2 11.38 18.81 66.46
CA ARG A 2 11.13 17.90 65.33
C ARG A 2 12.49 17.49 64.77
N TYR A 3 12.76 16.19 64.80
CA TYR A 3 14.01 15.56 64.39
C TYR A 3 14.13 15.61 62.85
N GLN A 4 15.14 16.33 62.33
CA GLN A 4 15.55 16.23 60.93
C GLN A 4 16.37 14.94 60.76
N ARG A 5 15.84 13.97 59.99
CA ARG A 5 16.62 12.83 59.50
C ARG A 5 17.63 13.34 58.47
N GLN A 6 18.90 13.37 58.84
CA GLN A 6 20.00 13.52 57.89
C GLN A 6 20.12 12.23 57.08
N GLN A 7 20.05 12.34 55.75
CA GLN A 7 20.40 11.24 54.84
C GLN A 7 21.89 10.91 55.00
N PRO A 8 22.28 9.63 54.99
CA PRO A 8 23.69 9.27 55.02
C PRO A 8 24.40 9.82 53.76
N PRO A 9 25.67 10.25 53.88
CA PRO A 9 26.39 10.84 52.76
C PRO A 9 26.45 9.83 51.61
N GLY A 10 25.95 10.25 50.45
CA GLY A 10 25.96 9.44 49.23
C GLY A 10 27.37 8.97 48.90
N CYS A 11 27.47 7.69 48.52
CA CYS A 11 28.68 6.93 48.20
C CYS A 11 29.45 7.44 46.95
N GLY A 12 29.42 8.75 46.68
CA GLY A 12 30.23 9.41 45.64
C GLY A 12 31.61 9.84 46.15
N GLY A 13 31.74 10.14 47.45
CA GLY A 13 32.99 10.59 48.06
C GLY A 13 34.08 9.50 48.10
N CYS A 14 33.71 8.24 48.31
CA CYS A 14 34.65 7.12 48.31
C CYS A 14 35.29 6.87 46.93
N LEU A 15 34.53 7.04 45.85
CA LEU A 15 35.05 6.92 44.48
C LEU A 15 36.08 8.01 44.16
N LEU A 16 35.85 9.24 44.64
CA LEU A 16 36.78 10.35 44.47
C LEU A 16 38.09 10.15 45.26
N ILE A 17 38.02 9.65 46.49
CA ILE A 17 39.21 9.40 47.32
C ILE A 17 40.04 8.24 46.75
N VAL A 18 39.40 7.18 46.26
CA VAL A 18 40.09 6.06 45.59
C VAL A 18 40.72 6.52 44.27
N ALA A 19 40.03 7.34 43.48
CA ALA A 19 40.58 7.93 42.27
C ALA A 19 41.78 8.84 42.55
N LEU A 20 41.73 9.66 43.62
CA LEU A 20 42.83 10.50 44.08
C LEU A 20 44.04 9.69 44.56
N LEU A 21 43.83 8.61 45.32
CA LEU A 21 44.90 7.72 45.76
C LEU A 21 45.61 7.04 44.58
N VAL A 22 44.86 6.55 43.59
CA VAL A 22 45.43 5.97 42.35
C VAL A 22 46.22 7.02 41.56
N LEU A 23 45.77 8.28 41.55
CA LEU A 23 46.46 9.38 40.86
C LEU A 23 47.80 9.73 41.54
N VAL A 24 47.83 9.72 42.88
CA VAL A 24 49.02 10.04 43.70
C VAL A 24 50.06 8.92 43.70
N THR A 25 49.65 7.65 43.57
CA THR A 25 50.58 6.50 43.54
C THR A 25 51.14 6.17 42.15
N GLY A 26 51.08 7.11 41.19
CA GLY A 26 51.59 6.91 39.83
C GLY A 26 50.64 6.16 38.88
N GLY A 27 49.36 6.02 39.23
CA GLY A 27 48.31 5.42 38.41
C GLY A 27 47.61 6.39 37.44
N ALA A 28 48.00 7.66 37.41
CA ALA A 28 47.50 8.64 36.44
C ALA A 28 47.66 8.19 34.96
N PRO A 29 48.78 7.55 34.54
CA PRO A 29 48.91 6.97 33.20
C PRO A 29 47.91 5.84 32.94
N ALA A 30 47.60 5.02 33.95
CA ALA A 30 46.63 3.93 33.83
C ALA A 30 45.19 4.47 33.66
N LEU A 31 44.85 5.55 34.37
CA LEU A 31 43.57 6.25 34.23
C LEU A 31 43.41 6.88 32.84
N ILE A 32 44.45 7.54 32.33
CA ILE A 32 44.46 8.12 30.97
C ILE A 32 44.35 7.03 29.91
N ASN A 33 45.06 5.91 30.07
CA ASN A 33 44.97 4.77 29.16
C ASN A 33 43.57 4.13 29.17
N LEU A 34 42.93 4.01 30.33
CA LEU A 34 41.56 3.52 30.46
C LEU A 34 40.57 4.46 29.76
N LEU A 35 40.70 5.77 29.98
CA LEU A 35 39.83 6.78 29.36
C LEU A 35 40.02 6.82 27.83
N GLY A 36 41.26 6.72 27.37
CA GLY A 36 41.61 6.61 25.96
C GLY A 36 41.02 5.34 25.34
N PHE A 37 41.18 4.18 25.99
CA PHE A 37 40.60 2.91 25.53
C PHE A 37 39.07 3.00 25.40
N LEU A 38 38.38 3.54 26.40
CA LEU A 38 36.93 3.73 26.36
C LEU A 38 36.52 4.65 25.21
N PHE A 39 37.22 5.78 25.03
CA PHE A 39 36.95 6.72 23.94
C PHE A 39 37.17 6.09 22.55
N PHE A 40 38.31 5.45 22.33
CA PHE A 40 38.62 4.78 21.06
C PHE A 40 37.70 3.58 20.80
N SER A 41 37.36 2.79 21.82
CA SER A 41 36.39 1.69 21.70
C SER A 41 34.98 2.20 21.38
N GLY A 42 34.58 3.35 21.94
CA GLY A 42 33.30 4.01 21.66
C GLY A 42 33.23 4.50 20.22
N ILE A 43 34.27 5.19 19.75
CA ILE A 43 34.36 5.64 18.35
C ILE A 43 34.43 4.44 17.40
N ALA A 44 35.24 3.42 17.72
CA ALA A 44 35.33 2.21 16.91
C ALA A 44 33.97 1.49 16.83
N GLY A 45 33.22 1.44 17.92
CA GLY A 45 31.85 0.91 17.96
C GLY A 45 30.90 1.70 17.07
N ILE A 46 30.96 3.03 17.11
CA ILE A 46 30.15 3.89 16.24
C ILE A 46 30.53 3.69 14.77
N LEU A 47 31.82 3.67 14.43
CA LEU A 47 32.30 3.45 13.07
C LEU A 47 31.89 2.08 12.53
N LEU A 48 31.96 1.04 13.37
CA LEU A 48 31.49 -0.30 13.02
C LEU A 48 29.98 -0.30 12.79
N PHE A 49 29.19 0.36 13.65
CA PHE A 49 27.75 0.48 13.47
C PHE A 49 27.40 1.22 12.16
N VAL A 50 28.10 2.33 11.86
CA VAL A 50 27.92 3.06 10.60
C VAL A 50 28.29 2.20 9.40
N ALA A 51 29.40 1.46 9.45
CA ALA A 51 29.81 0.56 8.38
C ALA A 51 28.79 -0.57 8.14
N LEU A 52 28.29 -1.18 9.22
CA LEU A 52 27.23 -2.19 9.15
C LEU A 52 25.93 -1.61 8.60
N PHE A 53 25.54 -0.42 9.05
CA PHE A 53 24.36 0.28 8.55
C PHE A 53 24.49 0.58 7.05
N TRP A 54 25.64 1.08 6.62
CA TRP A 54 25.89 1.38 5.21
C TRP A 54 25.86 0.11 4.35
N GLY A 55 26.54 -0.96 4.80
CA GLY A 55 26.50 -2.27 4.16
C GLY A 55 25.09 -2.85 4.06
N PHE A 56 24.30 -2.73 5.12
CA PHE A 56 22.89 -3.13 5.14
C PHE A 56 22.04 -2.30 4.16
N THR A 57 22.18 -0.98 4.15
CA THR A 57 21.45 -0.12 3.22
C THR A 57 21.78 -0.42 1.75
N TYR A 58 23.05 -0.67 1.45
CA TYR A 58 23.49 -1.06 0.11
C TYR A 58 22.92 -2.42 -0.29
N TRP A 59 22.97 -3.41 0.61
CA TRP A 59 22.38 -4.73 0.38
C TRP A 59 20.86 -4.64 0.13
N MET A 60 20.14 -3.83 0.91
CA MET A 60 18.70 -3.59 0.72
C MET A 60 18.38 -2.97 -0.65
N GLN A 61 19.13 -1.93 -1.05
CA GLN A 61 18.95 -1.29 -2.36
C GLN A 61 19.23 -2.27 -3.50
N LYS A 62 20.25 -3.11 -3.34
CA LYS A 62 20.57 -4.16 -4.32
C LYS A 62 19.43 -5.18 -4.45
N GLN A 63 18.82 -5.62 -3.34
CA GLN A 63 17.68 -6.53 -3.40
C GLN A 63 16.48 -5.91 -4.12
N VAL A 64 16.19 -4.63 -3.87
CA VAL A 64 15.10 -3.91 -4.57
C VAL A 64 15.37 -3.84 -6.08
N SER A 65 16.58 -3.48 -6.49
CA SER A 65 16.96 -3.41 -7.91
C SER A 65 16.92 -4.79 -8.59
N VAL A 66 17.32 -5.86 -7.89
CA VAL A 66 17.20 -7.24 -8.40
C VAL A 66 15.74 -7.64 -8.57
N TYR A 67 14.85 -7.26 -7.65
CA TYR A 67 13.42 -7.51 -7.81
C TYR A 67 12.85 -6.74 -9.00
N GLU A 68 13.10 -5.44 -9.10
CA GLU A 68 12.60 -4.59 -10.18
C GLU A 68 13.06 -5.11 -11.56
N SER A 69 14.33 -5.48 -11.71
CA SER A 69 14.85 -6.05 -12.96
C SER A 69 14.35 -7.46 -13.27
N SER A 70 13.79 -8.19 -12.30
CA SER A 70 13.20 -9.52 -12.51
C SER A 70 11.79 -9.48 -13.09
N GLN A 71 11.09 -8.34 -12.97
CA GLN A 71 9.72 -8.17 -13.43
C GLN A 71 9.67 -7.61 -14.86
N THR A 72 8.50 -7.70 -15.50
CA THR A 72 8.30 -7.11 -16.82
C THR A 72 8.29 -5.58 -16.72
N GLU A 73 8.70 -4.90 -17.79
CA GLU A 73 8.63 -3.43 -17.86
C GLU A 73 7.19 -2.93 -17.64
N SER A 74 6.22 -3.63 -18.20
CA SER A 74 4.80 -3.29 -18.05
C SER A 74 4.29 -3.45 -16.61
N HIS A 75 4.70 -4.50 -15.89
CA HIS A 75 4.43 -4.64 -14.45
C HIS A 75 5.03 -3.48 -13.66
N ASN A 76 6.33 -3.21 -13.86
CA ASN A 76 7.02 -2.15 -13.14
C ASN A 76 6.34 -0.79 -13.37
N ARG A 77 6.00 -0.50 -14.63
CA ARG A 77 5.36 0.76 -14.98
C ARG A 77 3.95 0.88 -14.41
N PHE A 78 3.18 -0.20 -14.43
CA PHE A 78 1.83 -0.21 -13.87
C PHE A 78 1.85 0.07 -12.36
N VAL A 79 2.71 -0.63 -11.61
CA VAL A 79 2.80 -0.45 -10.15
C VAL A 79 3.33 0.96 -9.82
N TRP A 80 4.33 1.45 -10.56
CA TRP A 80 4.85 2.80 -10.36
C TRP A 80 3.74 3.84 -10.54
N LEU A 81 2.98 3.77 -11.64
CA LEU A 81 1.88 4.69 -11.91
C LEU A 81 0.77 4.54 -10.88
N LEU A 82 0.42 3.30 -10.51
CA LEU A 82 -0.56 3.02 -9.45
C LEU A 82 -0.16 3.72 -8.15
N VAL A 83 1.06 3.52 -7.66
CA VAL A 83 1.54 4.15 -6.41
C VAL A 83 1.49 5.67 -6.52
N HIS A 84 1.99 6.24 -7.61
CA HIS A 84 1.97 7.69 -7.82
C HIS A 84 0.54 8.26 -7.84
N ILE A 85 -0.38 7.59 -8.53
CA ILE A 85 -1.79 7.98 -8.58
C ILE A 85 -2.42 7.88 -7.18
N LEU A 86 -2.20 6.79 -6.44
CA LEU A 86 -2.74 6.62 -5.08
C LEU A 86 -2.24 7.71 -4.13
N VAL A 87 -0.96 8.08 -4.21
CA VAL A 87 -0.38 9.18 -3.44
C VAL A 87 -1.04 10.51 -3.79
N LYS A 88 -1.28 10.81 -5.08
CA LYS A 88 -1.97 12.04 -5.52
C LYS A 88 -3.46 12.07 -5.15
N ILE A 89 -4.12 10.91 -5.07
CA ILE A 89 -5.51 10.82 -4.58
C ILE A 89 -5.56 11.17 -3.09
N ALA A 90 -4.69 10.55 -2.29
CA ALA A 90 -4.61 10.74 -0.84
C ALA A 90 -4.09 12.12 -0.42
N GLN A 91 -3.52 12.88 -1.35
CA GLN A 91 -3.01 14.22 -1.11
C GLN A 91 -4.17 15.24 -0.95
N LEU A 92 -4.19 15.98 0.16
CA LEU A 92 -5.18 17.01 0.46
C LEU A 92 -4.66 18.43 0.11
N ASP A 93 -3.43 18.74 0.54
CA ASP A 93 -2.72 19.98 0.25
C ASP A 93 -1.40 19.66 -0.51
N ASP A 94 -0.25 20.16 -0.07
CA ASP A 94 1.06 19.84 -0.63
C ASP A 94 1.71 18.57 -0.03
N HIS A 95 1.03 17.91 0.92
CA HIS A 95 1.59 16.78 1.67
C HIS A 95 0.60 15.61 1.83
N VAL A 96 1.14 14.40 1.90
CA VAL A 96 0.40 13.17 2.22
C VAL A 96 0.63 12.81 3.68
N SER A 97 -0.45 12.50 4.40
CA SER A 97 -0.37 12.16 5.83
C SER A 97 0.34 10.81 6.05
N ARG A 98 0.85 10.59 7.26
CA ARG A 98 1.45 9.30 7.63
C ARG A 98 0.44 8.15 7.59
N ASP A 99 -0.81 8.42 7.97
CA ASP A 99 -1.88 7.43 7.98
C ASP A 99 -2.27 7.01 6.56
N GLU A 100 -2.22 7.95 5.61
CA GLU A 100 -2.41 7.68 4.18
C GLU A 100 -1.31 6.79 3.62
N VAL A 101 -0.06 7.13 3.88
CA VAL A 101 1.09 6.29 3.51
C VAL A 101 0.96 4.89 4.11
N GLN A 102 0.54 4.78 5.37
CA GLN A 102 0.37 3.48 6.01
C GLN A 102 -0.79 2.68 5.39
N THR A 103 -1.87 3.35 4.98
CA THR A 103 -3.01 2.73 4.30
C THR A 103 -2.58 2.15 2.96
N ILE A 104 -1.80 2.90 2.17
CA ILE A 104 -1.21 2.39 0.92
C ILE A 104 -0.31 1.19 1.20
N GLN A 105 0.59 1.27 2.18
CA GLN A 105 1.48 0.14 2.51
C GLN A 105 0.71 -1.12 2.94
N ARG A 106 -0.32 -0.96 3.79
CA ARG A 106 -1.18 -2.06 4.22
C ARG A 106 -1.93 -2.67 3.04
N PHE A 107 -2.42 -1.86 2.11
CA PHE A 107 -3.09 -2.32 0.90
C PHE A 107 -2.18 -3.23 0.06
N PHE A 108 -0.96 -2.80 -0.27
CA PHE A 108 -0.02 -3.62 -1.02
C PHE A 108 0.35 -4.91 -0.28
N GLN A 109 0.55 -4.83 1.04
CA GLN A 109 0.93 -6.00 1.84
C GLN A 109 -0.21 -7.01 2.02
N GLN A 110 -1.44 -6.56 2.26
CA GLN A 110 -2.57 -7.42 2.65
C GLN A 110 -3.44 -7.80 1.45
N ASN A 111 -3.81 -6.82 0.61
CA ASN A 111 -4.70 -7.03 -0.53
C ASN A 111 -3.92 -7.60 -1.71
N LEU A 112 -2.76 -7.02 -2.04
CA LEU A 112 -1.91 -7.51 -3.14
C LEU A 112 -0.90 -8.59 -2.70
N ARG A 113 -0.83 -8.89 -1.40
CA ARG A 113 0.01 -9.94 -0.80
C ARG A 113 1.50 -9.77 -1.08
N TYR A 114 1.98 -8.54 -1.12
CA TYR A 114 3.39 -8.24 -1.37
C TYR A 114 4.26 -8.74 -0.22
N ASN A 115 5.34 -9.44 -0.57
CA ASN A 115 6.35 -9.89 0.39
C ASN A 115 7.29 -8.74 0.81
N GLN A 116 8.25 -9.03 1.69
CA GLN A 116 9.16 -8.00 2.23
C GLN A 116 10.01 -7.30 1.15
N THR A 117 10.49 -8.02 0.15
CA THR A 117 11.30 -7.45 -0.94
C THR A 117 10.44 -6.55 -1.82
N GLN A 118 9.23 -6.98 -2.18
CA GLN A 118 8.27 -6.19 -2.93
C GLN A 118 7.87 -4.92 -2.16
N MET A 119 7.64 -5.06 -0.85
CA MET A 119 7.33 -3.93 0.01
C MET A 119 8.48 -2.93 0.14
N ALA A 120 9.74 -3.38 0.08
CA ALA A 120 10.88 -2.47 0.06
C ALA A 120 10.89 -1.61 -1.21
N TRP A 121 10.55 -2.19 -2.36
CA TRP A 121 10.38 -1.44 -3.61
C TRP A 121 9.20 -0.46 -3.53
N VAL A 122 8.01 -0.91 -3.11
CA VAL A 122 6.84 -0.04 -2.96
C VAL A 122 7.12 1.13 -2.01
N LYS A 123 7.86 0.92 -0.92
CA LYS A 123 8.26 2.00 0.00
C LYS A 123 9.15 3.05 -0.68
N ASN A 124 10.06 2.63 -1.57
CA ASN A 124 10.88 3.55 -2.34
C ASN A 124 10.01 4.36 -3.32
N VAL A 125 9.10 3.71 -4.03
CA VAL A 125 8.18 4.37 -4.97
C VAL A 125 7.24 5.34 -4.25
N ILE A 126 6.70 4.98 -3.07
CA ILE A 126 5.90 5.91 -2.27
C ILE A 126 6.72 7.14 -1.88
N LYS A 127 7.97 6.93 -1.43
CA LYS A 127 8.87 8.05 -1.07
C LYS A 127 9.11 8.97 -2.26
N GLU A 128 9.38 8.41 -3.43
CA GLU A 128 9.53 9.15 -4.68
C GLU A 128 8.25 9.93 -5.02
N ALA A 129 7.09 9.26 -5.03
CA ALA A 129 5.79 9.86 -5.32
C ALA A 129 5.45 11.04 -4.40
N THR A 130 5.75 10.93 -3.10
CA THR A 130 5.51 12.02 -2.12
C THR A 130 6.36 13.26 -2.36
N SER A 131 7.51 13.11 -3.04
CA SER A 131 8.42 14.23 -3.37
C SER A 131 8.28 14.67 -4.84
N SER A 132 7.40 14.04 -5.60
CA SER A 132 7.26 14.25 -7.04
C SER A 132 6.39 15.47 -7.36
N THR A 133 6.87 16.29 -8.30
CA THR A 133 6.14 17.44 -8.85
C THR A 133 5.18 17.05 -9.98
N GLU A 134 5.10 15.77 -10.35
CA GLU A 134 4.18 15.30 -11.39
C GLU A 134 2.72 15.56 -10.98
N THR A 135 1.91 15.97 -11.94
CA THR A 135 0.47 16.17 -11.73
C THR A 135 -0.31 14.88 -11.91
N LEU A 136 -1.49 14.78 -11.31
CA LEU A 136 -2.36 13.61 -11.48
C LEU A 136 -2.73 13.44 -12.97
N GLU A 137 -2.99 14.53 -13.68
CA GLU A 137 -3.34 14.52 -15.10
C GLU A 137 -2.22 13.96 -15.98
N SER A 138 -0.96 14.32 -15.70
CA SER A 138 0.24 13.79 -16.40
C SER A 138 0.31 12.26 -16.25
N LEU A 139 0.17 11.77 -15.02
CA LEU A 139 0.20 10.34 -14.70
C LEU A 139 -0.95 9.58 -15.38
N LEU A 140 -2.16 10.13 -15.38
CA LEU A 140 -3.32 9.51 -16.02
C LEU A 140 -3.21 9.52 -17.55
N GLN A 141 -2.65 10.58 -18.13
CA GLN A 141 -2.41 10.66 -19.57
C GLN A 141 -1.43 9.57 -20.00
N GLU A 142 -0.36 9.41 -19.25
CA GLU A 142 0.62 8.38 -19.52
C GLU A 142 0.05 6.97 -19.30
N PHE A 143 -0.70 6.77 -18.22
CA PHE A 143 -1.35 5.48 -17.98
C PHE A 143 -2.27 5.10 -19.14
N ARG A 144 -3.07 6.06 -19.62
CA ARG A 144 -3.99 5.87 -20.74
C ARG A 144 -3.26 5.58 -22.06
N SER A 145 -2.13 6.23 -22.33
CA SER A 145 -1.37 6.01 -23.56
C SER A 145 -0.58 4.70 -23.54
N THR A 146 -0.18 4.24 -22.35
CA THR A 146 0.64 3.03 -22.16
C THR A 146 -0.22 1.76 -22.13
N PHE A 147 -1.39 1.81 -21.50
CA PHE A 147 -2.18 0.62 -21.23
C PHE A 147 -3.49 0.54 -22.02
N ALA A 148 -3.86 -0.69 -22.39
CA ALA A 148 -5.14 -1.01 -23.00
C ALA A 148 -6.33 -0.73 -22.06
N TYR A 149 -7.55 -1.03 -22.51
CA TYR A 149 -8.76 -0.77 -21.73
C TYR A 149 -8.83 -1.62 -20.45
N GLU A 150 -8.40 -2.88 -20.53
CA GLU A 150 -8.54 -3.85 -19.43
C GLU A 150 -7.67 -3.49 -18.21
N PRO A 151 -6.38 -3.13 -18.34
CA PRO A 151 -5.60 -2.59 -17.21
C PRO A 151 -6.19 -1.32 -16.58
N ARG A 152 -6.86 -0.46 -17.36
CA ARG A 152 -7.54 0.74 -16.82
C ARG A 152 -8.67 0.38 -15.86
N LEU A 153 -9.41 -0.69 -16.16
CA LEU A 153 -10.42 -1.23 -15.24
C LEU A 153 -9.79 -1.75 -13.96
N ILE A 154 -8.65 -2.44 -14.04
CA ILE A 154 -7.93 -2.92 -12.85
C ILE A 154 -7.42 -1.77 -12.00
N LEU A 155 -6.85 -0.72 -12.61
CA LEU A 155 -6.44 0.49 -11.87
C LEU A 155 -7.63 1.11 -11.12
N LEU A 156 -8.77 1.28 -11.80
CA LEU A 156 -9.96 1.85 -11.16
C LEU A 156 -10.46 0.96 -10.02
N GLU A 157 -10.47 -0.37 -10.21
CA GLU A 157 -10.83 -1.32 -9.17
C GLU A 157 -9.94 -1.17 -7.92
N LEU A 158 -8.63 -1.09 -8.11
CA LEU A 158 -7.64 -0.91 -7.04
C LEU A 158 -7.86 0.41 -6.29
N ILE A 159 -8.16 1.49 -7.01
CA ILE A 159 -8.47 2.81 -6.42
C ILE A 159 -9.71 2.71 -5.53
N TYR A 160 -10.79 2.08 -6.01
CA TYR A 160 -11.98 1.91 -5.18
C TYR A 160 -11.70 1.00 -3.97
N GLN A 161 -10.92 -0.08 -4.11
CA GLN A 161 -10.54 -0.92 -2.95
C GLN A 161 -9.90 -0.08 -1.84
N ILE A 162 -8.87 0.69 -2.16
CA ILE A 162 -8.14 1.44 -1.14
C ILE A 162 -8.95 2.60 -0.55
N VAL A 163 -9.76 3.31 -1.36
CA VAL A 163 -10.65 4.37 -0.85
C VAL A 163 -11.67 3.79 0.14
N TYR A 164 -12.20 2.59 -0.14
CA TYR A 164 -13.16 1.91 0.73
C TYR A 164 -12.55 1.20 1.95
N LEU A 165 -11.20 1.13 2.07
CA LEU A 165 -10.55 0.69 3.31
C LEU A 165 -10.63 1.74 4.43
N LYS A 166 -10.99 2.98 4.09
CA LYS A 166 -11.06 4.11 5.02
C LYS A 166 -12.42 4.19 5.68
N ASP A 167 -12.44 4.53 6.97
CA ASP A 167 -13.68 4.74 7.72
C ASP A 167 -13.61 6.06 8.52
N PRO A 168 -14.47 7.06 8.20
CA PRO A 168 -15.42 7.07 7.09
C PRO A 168 -14.72 7.17 5.71
N VAL A 169 -15.38 6.69 4.66
CA VAL A 169 -14.89 6.86 3.27
C VAL A 169 -14.86 8.35 2.89
N PRO A 170 -13.70 8.89 2.49
CA PRO A 170 -13.57 10.31 2.12
C PRO A 170 -14.22 10.64 0.78
N GLU A 171 -15.23 11.52 0.79
CA GLU A 171 -15.98 11.89 -0.43
C GLU A 171 -15.12 12.62 -1.47
N ASN A 172 -14.12 13.40 -1.04
CA ASN A 172 -13.18 14.05 -1.95
C ASN A 172 -12.37 13.03 -2.77
N GLU A 173 -12.00 11.89 -2.19
CA GLU A 173 -11.29 10.83 -2.92
C GLU A 173 -12.22 10.03 -3.82
N LEU A 174 -13.48 9.83 -3.43
CA LEU A 174 -14.49 9.25 -4.32
C LEU A 174 -14.72 10.14 -5.55
N GLN A 175 -14.79 11.46 -5.37
CA GLN A 175 -14.88 12.40 -6.48
C GLN A 175 -13.66 12.30 -7.40
N LYS A 176 -12.43 12.25 -6.85
CA LYS A 176 -11.22 12.02 -7.63
C LYS A 176 -11.27 10.68 -8.38
N ALA A 177 -11.71 9.58 -7.75
CA ALA A 177 -11.84 8.28 -8.41
C ALA A 177 -12.82 8.33 -9.61
N ARG A 178 -13.95 9.03 -9.47
CA ARG A 178 -14.91 9.24 -10.57
C ARG A 178 -14.31 10.08 -11.71
N GLN A 179 -13.53 11.12 -11.38
CA GLN A 179 -12.81 11.93 -12.37
C GLN A 179 -11.74 11.11 -13.10
N ILE A 180 -10.98 10.28 -12.37
CA ILE A 180 -9.99 9.36 -12.93
C ILE A 180 -10.64 8.41 -13.93
N ALA A 181 -11.79 7.81 -13.59
CA ALA A 181 -12.52 6.94 -14.50
C ALA A 181 -12.85 7.65 -15.83
N THR A 182 -13.31 8.90 -15.73
CA THR A 182 -13.63 9.74 -16.90
C THR A 182 -12.39 10.02 -17.74
N PHE A 183 -11.28 10.41 -17.09
CA PHE A 183 -10.02 10.73 -17.76
C PHE A 183 -9.41 9.51 -18.48
N LEU A 184 -9.50 8.33 -17.87
CA LEU A 184 -9.05 7.06 -18.45
C LEU A 184 -9.98 6.53 -19.56
N GLU A 185 -11.04 7.27 -19.91
CA GLU A 185 -12.05 6.90 -20.89
C GLU A 185 -12.74 5.57 -20.55
N ILE A 186 -12.91 5.30 -19.25
CA ILE A 186 -13.71 4.16 -18.78
C ILE A 186 -15.18 4.50 -19.00
N SER A 187 -15.93 3.56 -19.59
CA SER A 187 -17.35 3.79 -19.86
C SER A 187 -18.13 4.08 -18.57
N ALA A 188 -19.11 4.97 -18.64
CA ALA A 188 -19.97 5.31 -17.49
C ALA A 188 -20.65 4.06 -16.89
N TYR A 189 -20.95 3.07 -17.75
CA TYR A 189 -21.47 1.77 -17.32
C TYR A 189 -20.46 1.00 -16.45
N ASP A 190 -19.21 0.85 -16.90
CA ASP A 190 -18.18 0.12 -16.13
C ASP A 190 -17.85 0.86 -14.83
N GLN A 191 -17.74 2.18 -14.88
CA GLN A 191 -17.52 3.02 -13.70
C GLN A 191 -18.62 2.81 -12.66
N ARG A 192 -19.90 2.90 -13.06
CA ARG A 192 -21.04 2.70 -12.17
C ARG A 192 -21.06 1.30 -11.56
N THR A 193 -20.73 0.30 -12.36
CA THR A 193 -20.67 -1.12 -11.94
C THR A 193 -19.60 -1.33 -10.86
N ILE A 194 -18.40 -0.78 -11.06
CA ILE A 194 -17.31 -0.85 -10.10
C ILE A 194 -17.68 -0.13 -8.80
N GLU A 195 -18.16 1.13 -8.88
CA GLU A 195 -18.52 1.91 -7.69
C GLU A 195 -19.64 1.25 -6.89
N ALA A 196 -20.70 0.78 -7.57
CA ALA A 196 -21.84 0.14 -6.92
C ALA A 196 -21.40 -1.09 -6.11
N LYS A 197 -20.48 -1.92 -6.64
CA LYS A 197 -19.94 -3.07 -5.91
C LYS A 197 -19.42 -2.66 -4.53
N TYR A 198 -18.57 -1.64 -4.45
CA TYR A 198 -17.96 -1.21 -3.18
C TYR A 198 -18.96 -0.55 -2.24
N GLN A 199 -19.91 0.22 -2.78
CA GLN A 199 -21.03 0.77 -2.00
C GLN A 199 -21.85 -0.36 -1.34
N TYR A 200 -22.19 -1.40 -2.10
CA TYR A 200 -22.95 -2.56 -1.59
C TYR A 200 -22.19 -3.36 -0.54
N HIS A 201 -20.89 -3.62 -0.75
CA HIS A 201 -20.07 -4.36 0.22
C HIS A 201 -19.95 -3.64 1.57
N ARG A 202 -19.87 -2.30 1.57
CA ARG A 202 -19.82 -1.52 2.81
C ARG A 202 -21.17 -1.48 3.53
N GLN A 203 -22.29 -1.50 2.80
CA GLN A 203 -23.63 -1.37 3.37
C GLN A 203 -24.22 -2.65 3.99
N ARG A 204 -23.69 -3.86 3.72
CA ARG A 204 -24.31 -5.12 4.22
C ARG A 204 -23.31 -6.22 4.59
N ALA A 205 -23.16 -6.46 5.90
CA ALA A 205 -22.69 -7.73 6.48
C ALA A 205 -23.85 -8.69 6.85
N THR A 206 -25.10 -8.28 6.65
CA THR A 206 -26.31 -9.03 7.00
C THR A 206 -27.33 -8.91 5.87
N ALA A 207 -27.36 -9.85 4.94
CA ALA A 207 -28.27 -9.81 3.80
C ALA A 207 -29.01 -11.14 3.57
N THR A 208 -30.32 -11.06 3.29
CA THR A 208 -31.21 -12.21 3.00
C THR A 208 -31.10 -12.68 1.55
N SER A 209 -31.75 -13.80 1.19
CA SER A 209 -31.65 -14.42 -0.15
C SER A 209 -32.19 -13.54 -1.30
N GLU A 210 -33.19 -12.69 -1.08
CA GLU A 210 -33.69 -11.75 -2.10
C GLU A 210 -32.74 -10.58 -2.36
N GLU A 211 -31.98 -10.14 -1.36
CA GLU A 211 -30.96 -9.10 -1.50
C GLU A 211 -29.76 -9.55 -2.33
N ASN A 212 -29.53 -10.86 -2.45
CA ASN A 212 -28.49 -11.42 -3.31
C ASN A 212 -28.77 -11.16 -4.80
N ALA A 213 -30.03 -11.11 -5.23
CA ALA A 213 -30.38 -10.80 -6.61
C ALA A 213 -29.95 -9.37 -7.00
N GLY A 214 -30.20 -8.40 -6.11
CA GLY A 214 -29.79 -7.00 -6.32
C GLY A 214 -28.28 -6.87 -6.43
N ARG A 215 -27.52 -7.58 -5.59
CA ARG A 215 -26.05 -7.62 -5.68
C ARG A 215 -25.58 -8.18 -7.03
N TYR A 216 -26.17 -9.28 -7.51
CA TYR A 216 -25.78 -9.87 -8.79
C TYR A 216 -26.15 -9.02 -9.99
N TYR A 217 -27.29 -8.32 -9.96
CA TYR A 217 -27.59 -7.30 -10.96
C TYR A 217 -26.54 -6.19 -10.93
N ALA A 218 -26.18 -5.68 -9.75
CA ALA A 218 -25.13 -4.67 -9.60
C ALA A 218 -23.76 -5.15 -10.07
N THR A 219 -23.35 -6.39 -9.78
CA THR A 219 -22.11 -7.01 -10.28
C THR A 219 -22.08 -7.05 -11.80
N LEU A 220 -23.23 -7.27 -12.44
CA LEU A 220 -23.38 -7.25 -13.89
C LEU A 220 -23.68 -5.86 -14.44
N GLY A 221 -23.75 -4.81 -13.63
CA GLY A 221 -24.06 -3.45 -14.06
C GLY A 221 -25.50 -3.26 -14.58
N LEU A 222 -26.43 -4.12 -14.19
CA LEU A 222 -27.80 -4.15 -14.70
C LEU A 222 -28.79 -3.67 -13.64
N ASP A 223 -29.95 -3.19 -14.10
CA ASP A 223 -31.05 -2.83 -13.21
C ASP A 223 -31.86 -4.06 -12.79
N PRO A 224 -32.45 -4.08 -11.59
CA PRO A 224 -33.31 -5.18 -11.15
C PRO A 224 -34.47 -5.42 -12.12
N GLY A 225 -34.73 -6.69 -12.44
CA GLY A 225 -35.79 -7.07 -13.38
C GLY A 225 -35.36 -7.10 -14.85
N THR A 226 -34.09 -6.82 -15.16
CA THR A 226 -33.51 -7.03 -16.49
C THR A 226 -33.71 -8.47 -16.97
N ASP A 227 -34.02 -8.64 -18.25
CA ASP A 227 -34.32 -9.92 -18.89
C ASP A 227 -33.07 -10.79 -19.10
N MET A 228 -33.28 -12.10 -19.30
CA MET A 228 -32.19 -13.07 -19.39
C MET A 228 -31.30 -12.88 -20.63
N GLU A 229 -31.80 -12.31 -21.74
CA GLU A 229 -30.96 -12.04 -22.92
C GLU A 229 -29.95 -10.93 -22.63
N THR A 230 -30.40 -9.84 -22.00
CA THR A 230 -29.53 -8.74 -21.58
C THR A 230 -28.52 -9.20 -20.53
N ILE A 231 -28.92 -10.03 -19.56
CA ILE A 231 -28.01 -10.64 -18.58
C ILE A 231 -26.89 -11.43 -19.28
N LYS A 232 -27.24 -12.26 -20.27
CA LYS A 232 -26.27 -13.05 -21.03
C LYS A 232 -25.32 -12.18 -21.86
N LYS A 233 -25.81 -11.07 -22.40
CA LYS A 233 -24.99 -10.09 -23.13
C LYS A 233 -23.98 -9.41 -22.21
N ALA A 234 -24.44 -8.91 -21.05
CA ALA A 234 -23.58 -8.28 -20.04
C ALA A 234 -22.49 -9.26 -19.55
N TYR A 235 -22.89 -10.51 -19.25
CA TYR A 235 -21.97 -11.57 -18.86
C TYR A 235 -20.82 -11.77 -19.87
N ARG A 236 -21.14 -11.90 -21.16
CA ARG A 236 -20.13 -12.07 -22.22
C ARG A 236 -19.20 -10.87 -22.33
N GLN A 237 -19.76 -9.66 -22.28
CA GLN A 237 -18.98 -8.43 -22.35
C GLN A 237 -18.02 -8.29 -21.17
N LEU A 238 -18.50 -8.50 -19.95
CA LEU A 238 -17.68 -8.44 -18.74
C LEU A 238 -16.62 -9.54 -18.72
N SER A 239 -16.95 -10.76 -19.17
CA SER A 239 -16.00 -11.88 -19.26
C SER A 239 -14.84 -11.57 -20.21
N MET A 240 -15.09 -10.88 -21.32
CA MET A 240 -14.02 -10.46 -22.24
C MET A 240 -13.13 -9.36 -21.64
N LYS A 241 -13.71 -8.43 -20.87
CA LYS A 241 -12.99 -7.31 -20.24
C LYS A 241 -12.13 -7.76 -19.06
N TYR A 242 -12.62 -8.68 -18.24
CA TYR A 242 -11.94 -9.16 -17.03
C TYR A 242 -11.24 -10.51 -17.22
N HIS A 243 -11.00 -10.93 -18.46
CA HIS A 243 -10.27 -12.19 -18.70
C HIS A 243 -8.85 -12.09 -18.14
N PRO A 244 -8.37 -13.04 -17.32
CA PRO A 244 -7.07 -12.93 -16.65
C PRO A 244 -5.90 -12.77 -17.62
N ASP A 245 -5.97 -13.36 -18.82
CA ASP A 245 -4.94 -13.22 -19.84
C ASP A 245 -4.75 -11.78 -20.33
N LYS A 246 -5.78 -10.93 -20.24
CA LYS A 246 -5.69 -9.52 -20.65
C LYS A 246 -4.76 -8.70 -19.77
N VAL A 247 -4.52 -9.15 -18.56
CA VAL A 247 -3.71 -8.46 -17.55
C VAL A 247 -2.58 -9.33 -17.00
N ALA A 248 -2.39 -10.54 -17.53
CA ALA A 248 -1.35 -11.46 -17.08
C ALA A 248 0.07 -10.88 -17.20
N HIS A 249 0.30 -10.01 -18.18
CA HIS A 249 1.57 -9.31 -18.39
C HIS A 249 1.92 -8.31 -17.27
N LEU A 250 0.94 -7.91 -16.46
CA LEU A 250 1.11 -7.02 -15.33
C LEU A 250 1.59 -7.74 -14.07
N GLY A 251 1.56 -9.07 -14.01
CA GLY A 251 1.95 -9.83 -12.81
C GLY A 251 0.81 -10.63 -12.19
N VAL A 252 1.17 -11.50 -11.26
CA VAL A 252 0.27 -12.50 -10.66
C VAL A 252 -0.81 -11.86 -9.78
N GLU A 253 -0.52 -10.74 -9.13
CA GLU A 253 -1.44 -10.02 -8.27
C GLU A 253 -2.60 -9.40 -9.06
N PHE A 254 -2.33 -8.80 -10.22
CA PHE A 254 -3.34 -8.15 -11.05
C PHE A 254 -4.13 -9.17 -11.86
N LYS A 255 -3.47 -10.26 -12.27
CA LYS A 255 -4.15 -11.45 -12.76
C LYS A 255 -5.13 -11.99 -11.71
N GLY A 256 -4.71 -12.08 -10.45
CA GLY A 256 -5.56 -12.51 -9.34
C GLY A 256 -6.81 -11.64 -9.16
N ILE A 257 -6.70 -10.32 -9.33
CA ILE A 257 -7.85 -9.40 -9.29
C ILE A 257 -8.83 -9.68 -10.44
N ALA A 258 -8.31 -9.88 -11.65
CA ALA A 258 -9.15 -10.25 -12.80
C ALA A 258 -9.82 -11.61 -12.59
N GLU A 259 -9.13 -12.59 -12.00
CA GLU A 259 -9.70 -13.89 -11.65
C GLU A 259 -10.81 -13.78 -10.59
N GLU A 260 -10.61 -12.98 -9.55
CA GLU A 260 -11.64 -12.72 -8.54
C GLU A 260 -12.87 -12.07 -9.14
N LYS A 261 -12.68 -11.06 -10.01
CA LYS A 261 -13.76 -10.45 -10.77
C LYS A 261 -14.50 -11.43 -11.66
N MET A 262 -13.78 -12.27 -12.38
CA MET A 262 -14.38 -13.29 -13.22
C MET A 262 -15.23 -14.26 -12.40
N LYS A 263 -14.77 -14.65 -11.21
CA LYS A 263 -15.56 -15.49 -10.28
C LYS A 263 -16.85 -14.80 -9.84
N GLU A 264 -16.80 -13.51 -9.50
CA GLU A 264 -17.99 -12.73 -9.15
C GLU A 264 -18.99 -12.66 -10.30
N ILE A 265 -18.51 -12.38 -11.52
CA ILE A 265 -19.32 -12.30 -12.74
C ILE A 265 -19.97 -13.67 -13.06
N ASN A 266 -19.20 -14.76 -12.96
CA ASN A 266 -19.71 -16.12 -13.15
C ASN A 266 -20.79 -16.47 -12.12
N ALA A 267 -20.55 -16.16 -10.83
CA ALA A 267 -21.52 -16.41 -9.78
C ALA A 267 -22.83 -15.65 -9.99
N ALA A 268 -22.76 -14.40 -10.44
CA ALA A 268 -23.93 -13.60 -10.79
C ALA A 268 -24.72 -14.21 -11.96
N TYR A 269 -24.02 -14.63 -13.01
CA TYR A 269 -24.65 -15.25 -14.17
C TYR A 269 -25.30 -16.60 -13.83
N ASP A 270 -24.61 -17.45 -13.07
CA ASP A 270 -25.11 -18.75 -12.66
C ASP A 270 -26.37 -18.64 -11.78
N TYR A 271 -26.42 -17.62 -10.92
CA TYR A 271 -27.61 -17.31 -10.13
C TYR A 271 -28.83 -17.02 -11.02
N PHE A 272 -28.68 -16.09 -11.98
CA PHE A 272 -29.79 -15.73 -12.87
C PHE A 272 -30.16 -16.88 -13.81
N LYS A 273 -29.17 -17.63 -14.30
CA LYS A 273 -29.42 -18.81 -15.12
C LYS A 273 -30.31 -19.83 -14.40
N LYS A 274 -30.11 -20.05 -13.10
CA LYS A 274 -30.99 -20.90 -12.28
C LYS A 274 -32.36 -20.25 -12.08
N LYS A 275 -32.39 -18.97 -11.70
CA LYS A 275 -33.63 -18.22 -11.44
C LYS A 275 -34.59 -18.16 -12.63
N TYR A 276 -34.08 -18.10 -13.86
CA TYR A 276 -34.88 -18.04 -15.09
C TYR A 276 -35.01 -19.41 -15.80
N ALA A 277 -34.46 -20.49 -15.23
CA ALA A 277 -34.65 -21.85 -15.74
C ALA A 277 -35.87 -22.55 -15.13
N ASP A 278 -36.36 -22.03 -14.00
CA ASP A 278 -37.63 -22.40 -13.35
C ASP A 278 -38.77 -21.48 -13.82
#